data_AF-A0AAC9HKA2-F1
#
_entry.id   AF-A0AAC9HKA2-F1
#
_cell.length_a   1.000
_cell.length_b   1.000
_cell.length_c   1.000
_cell.angle_alpha   90.00
_cell.angle_beta   90.00
_cell.angle_gamma   90.00
#
_symmetry.space_group_name_H-M   'P 1'
#
loop_
_entity.id
_entity.type
_entity.pdbx_description
1 polymer ?
#
loop_
_entity_poly.entity_id
_entity_poly.type
_entity_poly.pdbx_seq_one_letter_code
_entity_poly.pdbx_strand_id
1 'polypeptide(L)'
;MLNVLWSKLFIKDYNFSSERKYSYHWADRYGKLIIRWDNAPHWHQLTTFPHHKHIGSSERVEPSLEIDLNAVLMFIKRQISD
;
A
#
# COMPACT_ATOMS: atom_id res chain seq x y z
N MET A 1 8.87 -6.77 -17.12
CA MET A 1 7.88 -7.39 -16.22
C MET A 1 8.52 -7.55 -14.84
N LEU A 2 7.94 -6.94 -13.80
CA LEU A 2 8.36 -7.24 -12.44
C LEU A 2 7.98 -8.70 -12.17
N ASN A 3 8.95 -9.56 -11.85
CA ASN A 3 8.66 -10.93 -11.49
C ASN A 3 8.04 -10.94 -10.08
N VAL A 4 6.72 -11.00 -10.05
CA VAL A 4 5.87 -11.00 -8.84
C VAL A 4 5.66 -12.41 -8.25
N LEU A 5 6.26 -13.44 -8.85
CA LEU A 5 6.32 -14.78 -8.26
C LEU A 5 7.01 -14.67 -6.89
N TRP A 6 6.40 -15.28 -5.88
CA TRP A 6 6.87 -15.24 -4.48
C TRP A 6 6.83 -13.85 -3.82
N SER A 7 6.07 -12.91 -4.39
CA SER A 7 5.76 -11.64 -3.72
C SER A 7 4.98 -11.86 -2.43
N LYS A 8 5.10 -10.91 -1.50
CA LYS A 8 4.48 -10.98 -0.17
C LYS A 8 3.74 -9.68 0.12
N LEU A 9 2.49 -9.81 0.58
CA LEU A 9 1.72 -8.70 1.14
C LEU A 9 1.82 -8.75 2.66
N PHE A 10 2.41 -7.72 3.26
CA PHE A 10 2.40 -7.52 4.71
C PHE A 10 1.23 -6.60 5.06
N ILE A 11 0.41 -7.01 6.02
CA ILE A 11 -0.83 -6.33 6.40
C ILE A 11 -0.71 -5.83 7.83
N LYS A 12 -0.96 -4.54 8.01
CA LYS A 12 -1.31 -3.94 9.29
C LYS A 12 -2.63 -3.20 9.07
N ASP A 13 -3.66 -3.56 9.82
CA ASP A 13 -4.98 -2.90 9.73
C ASP A 13 -5.63 -2.96 11.11
N TYR A 14 -5.75 -1.79 11.72
CA TYR A 14 -6.25 -1.61 13.08
C TYR A 14 -7.46 -0.70 13.02
N ASN A 15 -8.56 -1.16 13.59
CA ASN A 15 -9.77 -0.36 13.71
C ASN A 15 -9.97 0.03 15.18
N PHE A 16 -9.87 1.32 15.46
CA PHE A 16 -10.15 1.91 16.76
C PHE A 16 -11.53 2.57 16.73
N SER A 17 -12.08 2.92 17.89
CA SER A 17 -13.40 3.54 17.97
C SER A 17 -13.50 4.89 17.24
N SER A 18 -12.38 5.61 17.09
CA SER A 18 -12.34 6.96 16.51
C SER A 18 -11.55 7.06 15.21
N GLU A 19 -10.74 6.04 14.88
CA GLU A 19 -9.90 6.07 13.69
C GLU A 19 -9.51 4.66 13.22
N ARG A 20 -9.10 4.57 11.96
CA ARG A 20 -8.50 3.38 11.39
C ARG A 20 -7.03 3.66 11.06
N LYS A 21 -6.14 2.72 11.34
CA LYS A 21 -4.72 2.78 10.93
C LYS A 21 -4.41 1.59 10.05
N TYR A 22 -3.81 1.82 8.89
CA TYR A 22 -3.43 0.72 8.00
C TYR A 22 -2.09 0.96 7.31
N SER A 23 -1.45 -0.16 6.97
CA SER A 23 -0.28 -0.21 6.11
C SER A 23 -0.31 -1.53 5.34
N TYR A 24 -0.50 -1.45 4.03
CA TYR A 24 -0.53 -2.59 3.11
C TYR A 24 0.73 -2.56 2.27
N HIS A 25 1.75 -3.30 2.68
CA HIS A 25 3.07 -3.29 2.03
C HIS A 25 3.20 -4.51 1.12
N TRP A 26 3.16 -4.31 -0.19
CA TRP A 26 3.42 -5.35 -1.17
C TRP A 26 4.87 -5.28 -1.65
N ALA A 27 5.61 -6.37 -1.45
CA ALA A 27 7.02 -6.49 -1.79
C ALA A 27 7.30 -7.68 -2.70
N ASP A 28 8.37 -7.59 -3.49
CA ASP A 28 8.86 -8.69 -4.30
C ASP A 28 9.52 -9.79 -3.45
N ARG A 29 9.97 -10.86 -4.12
CA ARG A 29 10.63 -12.00 -3.48
C ARG A 29 11.92 -11.68 -2.72
N TYR A 30 12.54 -10.52 -3.00
CA TYR A 30 13.76 -10.04 -2.34
C TYR A 30 13.44 -9.02 -1.24
N GLY A 31 12.16 -8.77 -0.96
CA GLY A 31 11.72 -7.77 0.02
C GLY A 31 11.78 -6.34 -0.50
N LYS A 32 12.00 -6.13 -1.81
CA LYS A 32 11.96 -4.78 -2.39
C LYS A 32 10.51 -4.33 -2.49
N LEU A 33 10.25 -3.11 -2.02
CA LEU A 33 8.94 -2.49 -2.11
C LEU A 33 8.46 -2.41 -3.56
N ILE A 34 7.28 -2.95 -3.84
CA ILE A 34 6.56 -2.73 -5.09
C ILE A 34 5.65 -1.52 -4.91
N ILE A 35 4.76 -1.60 -3.91
CA ILE A 35 3.82 -0.54 -3.54
C ILE A 35 3.40 -0.71 -2.08
N ARG A 36 3.21 0.40 -1.37
CA ARG A 36 2.63 0.40 -0.03
C ARG A 36 1.55 1.45 0.07
N TRP A 37 0.34 1.07 0.46
CA TRP A 37 -0.70 2.02 0.87
C TRP A 37 -0.62 2.22 2.37
N ASP A 38 -0.68 3.47 2.82
CA ASP A 38 -0.48 3.84 4.22
C ASP A 38 -1.34 5.05 4.58
N ASN A 39 -1.62 5.23 5.86
CA ASN A 39 -2.30 6.41 6.38
C ASN A 39 -1.62 7.01 7.62
N ALA A 40 -0.33 6.70 7.83
CA ALA A 40 0.50 7.43 8.79
C ALA A 40 0.50 8.94 8.43
N PRO A 41 0.28 9.84 9.41
CA PRO A 41 0.02 11.25 9.14
C PRO A 41 1.33 12.03 8.86
N HIS A 42 2.09 11.65 7.83
CA HIS A 42 3.38 12.27 7.49
C HIS A 42 3.30 13.32 6.37
N TRP A 43 2.31 13.22 5.47
CA TRP A 43 2.32 13.97 4.20
C TRP A 43 1.15 14.96 4.07
N HIS A 44 1.16 16.00 4.89
CA HIS A 44 0.06 16.99 5.01
C HIS A 44 -0.24 17.76 3.73
N GLN A 45 0.72 17.85 2.81
CA GLN A 45 0.60 18.55 1.53
C GLN A 45 -0.20 17.77 0.47
N LEU A 46 -0.48 16.48 0.70
CA LEU A 46 -1.25 15.69 -0.25
C LEU A 46 -2.74 16.01 -0.11
N THR A 47 -3.43 16.15 -1.24
CA THR A 47 -4.89 16.36 -1.28
C THR A 47 -5.70 15.21 -0.68
N THR A 48 -5.07 14.07 -0.45
CA THR A 48 -5.67 12.84 0.09
C THR A 48 -5.25 12.53 1.52
N PHE A 49 -4.58 13.49 2.19
CA PHE A 49 -4.11 13.34 3.57
C PHE A 49 -5.21 12.79 4.50
N PRO A 50 -4.92 11.79 5.36
CA PRO A 50 -3.59 11.19 5.61
C PRO A 50 -3.20 10.07 4.63
N HIS A 51 -4.09 9.70 3.72
CA HIS A 51 -3.94 8.54 2.85
C HIS A 51 -2.94 8.82 1.73
N HIS A 52 -2.04 7.87 1.52
CA HIS A 52 -1.01 7.96 0.49
C HIS A 52 -0.54 6.57 0.08
N LYS A 53 0.25 6.52 -1.00
CA LYS A 53 0.97 5.32 -1.39
C LYS A 53 2.43 5.60 -1.68
N HIS A 54 3.29 4.64 -1.36
CA HIS A 54 4.70 4.62 -1.75
C HIS A 54 4.87 3.68 -2.95
N ILE A 55 5.63 4.06 -3.98
CA ILE A 55 5.81 3.24 -5.20
C ILE A 55 7.29 2.96 -5.44
N GLY A 56 7.69 1.68 -5.38
CA GLY A 56 9.05 1.22 -5.67
C GLY A 56 10.12 1.61 -4.64
N SER A 57 9.89 2.68 -3.86
CA SER A 57 10.75 3.13 -2.76
C SER A 57 9.91 3.85 -1.70
N SER A 58 10.41 3.93 -0.46
CA SER A 58 9.75 4.67 0.63
C SER A 58 9.73 6.18 0.38
N GLU A 59 10.56 6.71 -0.51
CA GLU A 59 10.66 8.15 -0.78
C GLU A 59 9.71 8.62 -1.90
N ARG A 60 9.30 7.72 -2.80
CA ARG A 60 8.36 8.06 -3.87
C ARG A 60 6.93 7.94 -3.35
N VAL A 61 6.40 9.05 -2.86
CA VAL A 61 5.06 9.17 -2.29
C VAL A 61 4.10 9.80 -3.29
N GLU A 62 2.94 9.19 -3.47
CA GLU A 62 1.88 9.69 -4.34
C GLU A 62 0.54 9.74 -3.59
N PRO A 63 -0.37 10.68 -3.94
CA PRO A 63 -1.74 10.68 -3.44
C PRO A 63 -2.42 9.33 -3.66
N SER A 64 -3.21 8.92 -2.69
CA SER A 64 -4.11 7.77 -2.79
C SER A 64 -5.29 8.05 -1.88
N LEU A 65 -6.50 7.83 -2.37
CA LEU A 65 -7.66 7.79 -1.48
C LEU A 65 -7.51 6.67 -0.46
N GLU A 66 -8.34 6.72 0.59
CA GLU A 66 -8.49 5.60 1.52
C GLU A 66 -8.74 4.29 0.74
N ILE A 67 -8.15 3.21 1.22
CA ILE A 67 -8.27 1.89 0.61
C ILE A 67 -8.48 0.82 1.68
N ASP A 68 -9.18 -0.24 1.31
CA ASP A 68 -9.36 -1.43 2.13
C ASP A 68 -8.55 -2.62 1.60
N LEU A 69 -8.51 -3.70 2.39
CA LEU A 69 -7.77 -4.90 2.02
C LEU A 69 -8.33 -5.56 0.74
N ASN A 70 -9.64 -5.48 0.50
CA ASN A 70 -10.26 -6.10 -0.67
C ASN A 70 -9.78 -5.42 -1.96
N ALA A 71 -9.80 -4.09 -1.99
CA ALA A 71 -9.31 -3.31 -3.12
C ALA A 71 -7.81 -3.55 -3.38
N VAL A 72 -7.00 -3.70 -2.32
CA VAL A 72 -5.58 -4.09 -2.44
C VAL A 72 -5.43 -5.49 -3.04
N LEU A 73 -6.17 -6.49 -2.55
CA LEU A 73 -6.12 -7.85 -3.09
C LEU A 73 -6.59 -7.91 -4.54
N MET A 74 -7.63 -7.15 -4.91
CA MET A 74 -8.07 -7.01 -6.30
C MET A 74 -7.01 -6.36 -7.18
N PHE A 75 -6.32 -5.33 -6.68
CA PHE A 75 -5.19 -4.72 -7.38
C PHE A 75 -4.09 -5.76 -7.64
N ILE A 76 -3.65 -6.47 -6.59
CA ILE A 76 -2.60 -7.48 -6.72
C ILE A 76 -3.03 -8.60 -7.68
N LYS A 77 -4.28 -9.08 -7.57
CA LYS A 77 -4.83 -10.11 -8.47
C LYS A 77 -4.68 -9.70 -9.93
N ARG A 78 -5.03 -8.45 -10.27
CA ARG A 78 -4.86 -7.92 -11.63
C ARG A 78 -3.40 -7.87 -12.08
N GLN A 79 -2.46 -7.67 -11.17
CA GLN A 79 -1.03 -7.61 -11.50
C GLN A 79 -0.35 -8.98 -11.66
N ILE A 80 -0.97 -10.05 -11.15
CA ILE A 80 -0.40 -11.41 -11.17
C ILE A 80 -1.15 -12.38 -12.10
N SER A 81 -2.32 -11.98 -12.60
CA SER A 81 -3.14 -12.80 -13.51
C SER A 81 -2.88 -12.48 -15.00
N ASP A 82 -2.00 -11.51 -15.26
CA ASP A 82 -1.42 -11.15 -16.56
C ASP A 82 0.01 -11.70 -16.66
#